data_AF-A0A814LG62-F1
#
_entry.id   AF-A0A814LG62-F1
#
_cell.length_a   1.000
_cell.length_b   1.000
_cell.length_c   1.000
_cell.angle_alpha   90.00
_cell.angle_beta   90.00
_cell.angle_gamma   90.00
#
_symmetry.space_group_name_H-M   'P 1'
#
loop_
_entity.id
_entity.type
_entity.pdbx_description
1 polymer ?
#
loop_
_entity_poly.entity_id
_entity_poly.type
_entity_poly.pdbx_seq_one_letter_code
_entity_poly.pdbx_strand_id
1 'polypeptide(L)'
;MTLDSNYEYNNNPLLFWKEQYNHLPLLARTARSIFAVQASSSESERHFSMSGRIVNEQRSILDSDCVKALVVLKEAHLNNLWPKEE
;
A
#
# COMPACT_ATOMS: atom_id res chain seq x y z
N MET A 1 -8.15 -39.78 2.50
CA MET A 1 -7.37 -38.86 3.36
C MET A 1 -8.21 -37.61 3.51
N THR A 2 -9.03 -37.56 4.55
CA THR A 2 -9.95 -36.46 4.85
C THR A 2 -9.11 -35.27 5.31
N LEU A 3 -9.00 -34.22 4.48
CA LEU A 3 -8.46 -32.95 4.96
C LEU A 3 -9.41 -32.45 6.05
N ASP A 4 -8.87 -32.33 7.26
CA ASP A 4 -9.54 -31.75 8.40
C ASP A 4 -10.02 -30.34 8.03
N SER A 5 -11.32 -30.11 8.06
CA SER A 5 -12.01 -28.93 7.51
C SER A 5 -11.81 -27.65 8.34
N ASN A 6 -10.77 -27.61 9.18
CA ASN A 6 -10.44 -26.54 10.11
C ASN A 6 -9.11 -25.83 9.80
N TYR A 7 -8.48 -26.08 8.65
CA TYR A 7 -7.40 -25.20 8.18
C TYR A 7 -8.01 -23.92 7.61
N GLU A 8 -7.99 -22.86 8.41
CA GLU A 8 -8.24 -21.51 7.94
C GLU A 8 -7.15 -21.18 6.91
N TYR A 9 -7.44 -21.35 5.62
CA TYR A 9 -6.49 -21.12 4.55
C TYR A 9 -6.20 -19.62 4.49
N ASN A 10 -5.11 -19.21 5.14
CA ASN A 10 -4.63 -17.84 5.09
C ASN A 10 -4.12 -17.54 3.66
N ASN A 11 -5.05 -17.09 2.81
CA ASN A 11 -4.87 -16.70 1.41
C ASN A 11 -3.91 -15.52 1.20
N ASN A 12 -3.16 -15.09 2.22
CA ASN A 12 -2.24 -13.96 2.13
C ASN A 12 -0.82 -14.44 1.74
N PRO A 13 -0.42 -14.30 0.46
CA PRO A 13 0.91 -14.73 0.03
C PRO A 13 2.05 -13.97 0.73
N LEU A 14 1.83 -12.72 1.15
CA LEU A 14 2.86 -11.94 1.85
C LEU A 14 3.13 -12.49 3.26
N LEU A 15 2.10 -12.97 3.96
CA LEU A 15 2.26 -13.62 5.27
C LEU A 15 2.99 -14.95 5.13
N PHE A 16 2.60 -15.77 4.15
CA PHE A 16 3.29 -17.02 3.85
C PHE A 16 4.80 -16.80 3.59
N TRP A 17 5.16 -15.87 2.69
CA TRP A 17 6.57 -15.60 2.39
C TRP A 17 7.33 -14.93 3.55
N LYS A 18 6.62 -14.24 4.45
CA LYS A 18 7.21 -13.72 5.70
C LYS A 18 7.59 -14.87 6.64
N GLU A 19 6.73 -15.87 6.80
CA GLU A 19 7.01 -17.06 7.62
C GLU A 19 8.12 -17.93 7.02
N GLN A 20 8.14 -18.09 5.69
CA GLN A 20 9.16 -18.86 4.99
C GLN A 20 10.55 -18.20 4.93
N TYR A 21 10.70 -16.95 5.41
CA TYR A 21 11.96 -16.21 5.33
C TYR A 21 13.14 -16.94 6.00
N ASN A 22 12.90 -17.60 7.14
CA ASN A 22 13.94 -18.33 7.87
C ASN A 22 14.45 -19.57 7.12
N HIS A 23 13.61 -20.18 6.28
CA HIS A 23 13.95 -21.38 5.52
C HIS A 23 14.42 -21.06 4.10
N LEU A 24 13.83 -20.04 3.47
CA LEU A 24 14.02 -19.68 2.05
C LEU A 24 14.27 -18.16 1.89
N PRO A 25 15.32 -17.59 2.49
CA PRO A 25 15.51 -16.14 2.58
C PRO A 25 15.64 -15.44 1.21
N LEU A 26 16.34 -16.07 0.25
CA LEU A 26 16.50 -15.53 -1.11
C LEU A 26 15.16 -15.49 -1.86
N LEU A 27 14.38 -16.56 -1.78
CA LEU A 27 13.10 -16.67 -2.47
C LEU A 27 12.05 -15.77 -1.83
N ALA A 28 11.99 -15.74 -0.49
CA ALA A 28 11.12 -14.84 0.26
C ALA A 28 11.40 -13.35 -0.04
N ARG A 29 12.68 -12.99 -0.26
CA ARG A 29 13.05 -11.63 -0.68
C ARG A 29 12.52 -11.32 -2.08
N THR A 30 12.71 -12.21 -3.04
CA THR A 30 12.22 -12.04 -4.42
C THR A 30 10.69 -11.99 -4.46
N ALA A 31 10.02 -12.90 -3.76
CA ALA A 31 8.57 -12.94 -3.68
C ALA A 31 8.00 -11.64 -3.13
N ARG A 32 8.61 -11.08 -2.07
CA ARG A 32 8.23 -9.77 -1.52
C ARG A 32 8.33 -8.65 -2.56
N SER A 33 9.41 -8.62 -3.34
CA SER A 33 9.58 -7.63 -4.41
C SER A 33 8.53 -7.78 -5.51
N ILE A 34 8.18 -9.00 -5.90
CA ILE A 34 7.17 -9.27 -6.92
C ILE A 34 5.77 -8.88 -6.42
N PHE A 35 5.39 -9.32 -5.22
CA PHE A 35 4.06 -9.04 -4.66
C PHE A 35 3.88 -7.59 -4.20
N ALA A 36 4.95 -6.80 -4.07
CA ALA A 36 4.85 -5.36 -3.82
C ALA A 36 4.41 -4.59 -5.07
N VAL A 37 4.53 -5.17 -6.27
CA VAL A 37 4.08 -4.56 -7.52
C VAL A 37 2.58 -4.77 -7.66
N GLN A 38 1.86 -3.68 -7.86
CA GLN A 38 0.43 -3.75 -8.12
C GLN A 38 0.16 -4.33 -9.52
N ALA A 39 -0.93 -5.08 -9.65
CA ALA A 39 -1.32 -5.68 -10.92
C ALA A 39 -1.84 -4.65 -11.94
N SER A 40 -2.30 -3.47 -11.49
CA SER A 40 -2.84 -2.42 -12.36
C SER A 40 -2.37 -1.03 -11.95
N SER A 41 -2.57 -0.05 -12.83
CA SER A 41 -2.35 1.39 -12.58
C SER A 41 -3.45 2.02 -11.72
N SER A 42 -4.49 1.27 -11.32
CA SER A 42 -5.69 1.82 -10.70
C SER A 42 -5.41 2.57 -9.40
N GLU A 43 -4.45 2.14 -8.57
CA GLU A 43 -4.10 2.91 -7.37
C GLU A 43 -3.34 4.19 -7.72
N SER A 44 -2.52 4.18 -8.78
CA SER A 44 -1.85 5.40 -9.26
C SER A 44 -2.87 6.41 -9.76
N GLU A 45 -3.88 5.96 -10.52
CA GLU A 45 -5.00 6.80 -10.98
C GLU A 45 -5.83 7.32 -9.81
N ARG A 46 -6.09 6.50 -8.79
CA ARG A 46 -6.76 6.91 -7.56
C ARG A 46 -5.98 8.02 -6.86
N HIS A 47 -4.66 7.87 -6.77
CA HIS A 47 -3.77 8.85 -6.16
C HIS A 47 -3.73 10.16 -6.96
N PHE A 48 -3.70 10.09 -8.30
CA PHE A 48 -3.79 11.28 -9.16
C PHE A 48 -5.15 11.98 -9.07
N SER A 49 -6.25 11.22 -9.03
CA SER A 49 -7.60 11.78 -8.85
C SER A 49 -7.73 12.51 -7.52
N MET A 50 -7.18 11.94 -6.44
CA MET A 50 -7.11 12.60 -5.14
C MET A 50 -6.25 13.88 -5.20
N SER A 51 -5.08 13.81 -5.85
CA SER A 51 -4.18 14.95 -6.02
C SER A 51 -4.82 16.09 -6.80
N GLY A 52 -5.68 15.78 -7.79
CA GLY A 52 -6.48 16.78 -8.52
C GLY A 52 -7.46 17.56 -7.63
N ARG A 53 -7.82 17.05 -6.44
CA ARG A 53 -8.62 17.81 -5.46
C ARG A 53 -7.77 18.80 -4.67
N ILE A 54 -6.48 18.51 -4.49
CA ILE A 54 -5.51 19.38 -3.82
C ILE A 54 -5.13 20.55 -4.74
N VAL A 55 -4.84 20.24 -6.00
CA VAL A 55 -4.56 21.22 -7.06
C VAL A 55 -5.84 21.47 -7.85
N ASN A 56 -6.66 22.39 -7.36
CA ASN A 56 -7.92 22.79 -8.01
C ASN A 56 -7.85 24.24 -8.48
N GLU A 57 -8.86 24.69 -9.23
CA GLU A 57 -8.90 26.04 -9.81
C GLU A 57 -8.74 27.16 -8.76
N GLN A 58 -9.26 26.94 -7.55
CA GLN A 58 -9.15 27.88 -6.42
C GLN A 58 -7.79 27.85 -5.72
N ARG A 59 -6.97 26.82 -5.98
CA ARG A 59 -5.63 26.60 -5.40
C ARG A 59 -4.57 26.40 -6.48
N SER A 60 -4.70 27.12 -7.58
CA SER A 60 -3.86 26.98 -8.78
C SER A 60 -2.41 27.49 -8.63
N ILE A 61 -2.10 28.20 -7.53
CA ILE A 61 -0.78 28.81 -7.27
C ILE A 61 -0.02 28.05 -6.14
N LEU A 62 -0.39 26.79 -5.88
CA LEU A 62 0.37 25.98 -4.93
C LEU A 62 1.75 25.64 -5.50
N ASP A 63 2.79 25.91 -4.71
CA ASP A 63 4.14 25.47 -5.05
C ASP A 63 4.21 23.94 -5.17
N SER A 64 5.03 23.45 -6.10
CA SER A 64 5.13 22.02 -6.38
C SER A 64 5.54 21.19 -5.16
N ASP A 65 6.34 21.73 -4.25
CA ASP A 65 6.76 21.04 -3.04
C ASP A 65 5.65 21.02 -1.99
N CYS A 66 4.85 22.10 -1.92
CA CYS A 66 3.61 22.13 -1.13
C CYS A 66 2.63 21.06 -1.60
N VAL A 67 2.44 20.89 -2.92
CA VAL A 67 1.55 19.84 -3.46
C VAL A 67 2.04 18.45 -3.05
N LYS A 68 3.33 18.15 -3.23
CA LYS A 68 3.91 16.85 -2.84
C LYS A 68 3.68 16.58 -1.35
N ALA A 69 3.94 17.56 -0.49
CA ALA A 69 3.74 17.42 0.95
C ALA A 69 2.27 17.15 1.31
N LEU A 70 1.34 17.90 0.72
CA LEU A 70 -0.10 17.73 0.96
C LEU A 70 -0.61 16.36 0.49
N VAL A 71 -0.11 15.86 -0.63
CA VAL A 71 -0.46 14.54 -1.16
C VAL A 71 -0.02 13.43 -0.19
N VAL A 72 1.23 13.49 0.30
CA VAL A 72 1.75 12.55 1.30
C VAL A 72 0.95 12.62 2.61
N LEU A 73 0.68 13.83 3.10
CA LEU A 73 -0.12 14.02 4.32
C LEU A 73 -1.54 13.45 4.16
N LYS A 74 -2.15 13.63 2.99
CA LYS A 74 -3.48 13.10 2.71
C LYS A 74 -3.50 11.58 2.69
N GLU A 75 -2.52 10.94 2.04
CA GLU A 75 -2.38 9.48 2.06
C GLU A 75 -2.14 8.95 3.47
N ALA A 76 -1.23 9.57 4.22
CA ALA A 76 -0.94 9.18 5.59
C ALA A 76 -2.20 9.24 6.46
N HIS A 77 -3.01 10.29 6.30
CA HIS A 77 -4.29 10.42 6.99
C HIS A 77 -5.29 9.32 6.58
N LEU A 78 -5.46 9.05 5.28
CA LEU A 78 -6.38 8.01 4.79
C LEU A 78 -6.01 6.59 5.25
N ASN A 79 -4.71 6.32 5.35
CA ASN A 79 -4.19 5.03 5.78
C ASN A 79 -4.04 4.91 7.31
N ASN A 80 -4.55 5.88 8.08
CA ASN A 80 -4.43 5.92 9.55
C ASN A 80 -2.98 5.83 10.04
N LEU A 81 -2.03 6.36 9.27
CA LEU A 81 -0.61 6.44 9.63
C LEU A 81 -0.30 7.65 10.50
N TRP A 82 -1.23 8.61 10.60
CA TRP A 82 -1.11 9.74 11.52
C TRP A 82 -1.44 9.29 12.95
N PRO A 83 -0.62 9.66 13.96
CA PRO A 83 -0.94 9.38 15.36
C PRO A 83 -2.30 9.98 15.71
N LYS A 84 -3.19 9.17 16.30
CA LYS A 84 -4.40 9.72 16.91
C LYS A 84 -3.98 10.35 18.23
N GLU A 85 -4.38 11.59 18.46
CA GLU A 85 -4.26 12.19 19.80
C GLU A 85 -5.09 11.33 20.75
N GLU A 86 -4.47 10.88 21.85
CA GLU A 86 -5.08 10.05 22.91
C GLU A 86 -6.22 10.76 23.61
#